data_AF-A8PUY5-F1
#
_entry.id   AF-A8PUY5-F1
#
_cell.length_a   1.000
_cell.length_b   1.000
_cell.length_c   1.000
_cell.angle_alpha   90.00
_cell.angle_beta   90.00
_cell.angle_gamma   90.00
#
_symmetry.space_group_name_H-M   'P 1'
#
loop_
_entity.id
_entity.type
_entity.pdbx_description
1 polymer ?
#
loop_
_entity_poly.entity_id
_entity_poly.type
_entity_poly.pdbx_seq_one_letter_code
_entity_poly.pdbx_strand_id
1 'polypeptide(L)'
;MILGRTISLFLGCSALVSGALIEHHAASSTDQPVDVPYNLDMFSQAAVLAQETYCGEQAHDYGLKLGDATLLWTAGDGNVRQRVNLYQSDSLGIAVAIQGTNTSSLRSDLHDAQLRPVDPDSRYRRFLPQGTKVMNGFQKGYTDLVDDIFDHVKKFKQEKNESRVTVIGHSLGAAIGLLASLDINLRLEDGLFKSYLFGLPRVGNPIFANFVDRKIGDKLHWVVNGRDWVPTVPPRALGYQHPSNYVWIYPANSTNWKLYPGQENVHGMLTVAREFNFDDHEGIYFHTQIGASLGKCPAVLGGY
;
A
#
# COMPACT_ATOMS: atom_id res chain seq x y z
N MET A 1 -29.01 1.07 45.12
CA MET A 1 -29.52 2.36 44.63
C MET A 1 -28.40 3.06 43.86
N ILE A 2 -28.48 2.93 42.53
CA ILE A 2 -27.82 3.63 41.41
C ILE A 2 -26.59 4.52 41.74
N LEU A 3 -25.38 4.05 41.39
CA LEU A 3 -24.22 4.89 41.05
C LEU A 3 -24.11 4.95 39.52
N GLY A 4 -24.40 6.11 38.94
CA GLY A 4 -24.29 6.39 37.51
C GLY A 4 -22.94 7.02 37.15
N ARG A 5 -22.35 6.50 36.06
CA ARG A 5 -21.01 6.78 35.52
C ARG A 5 -20.84 8.21 34.99
N THR A 6 -19.67 8.78 35.24
CA THR A 6 -19.10 9.95 34.56
C THR A 6 -18.75 9.63 33.10
N ILE A 7 -19.27 10.44 32.17
CA ILE A 7 -18.90 10.47 30.75
C ILE A 7 -17.97 11.67 30.56
N SER A 8 -16.72 11.44 30.17
CA SER A 8 -15.81 12.50 29.71
C SER A 8 -16.03 12.77 28.23
N LEU A 9 -16.53 13.98 27.91
CA LEU A 9 -16.48 14.56 26.57
C LEU A 9 -15.03 14.94 26.24
N PHE A 10 -14.46 14.39 25.17
CA PHE A 10 -13.27 14.95 24.53
C PHE A 10 -13.72 15.92 23.43
N LEU A 11 -13.45 17.22 23.64
CA LEU A 11 -13.47 18.25 22.60
C LEU A 11 -12.29 18.00 21.63
N GLY A 12 -12.60 17.56 20.41
CA GLY A 12 -11.65 17.60 19.30
C GLY A 12 -11.65 19.00 18.66
N CYS A 13 -10.48 19.65 18.66
CA CYS A 13 -10.26 20.98 18.13
C CYS A 13 -10.45 21.01 16.60
N SER A 14 -11.37 21.85 16.13
CA SER A 14 -11.63 22.13 14.73
C SER A 14 -10.55 23.07 14.18
N ALA A 15 -9.59 22.53 13.41
CA ALA A 15 -8.81 23.35 12.49
C ALA A 15 -9.70 23.70 11.29
N LEU A 16 -10.16 24.96 11.23
CA LEU A 16 -10.85 25.57 10.10
C LEU A 16 -9.90 25.66 8.90
N VAL A 17 -9.73 24.57 8.15
CA VAL A 17 -9.44 24.69 6.72
C VAL A 17 -10.73 25.20 6.10
N SER A 18 -10.69 26.33 5.40
CA SER A 18 -11.81 26.83 4.60
C SER A 18 -12.10 25.81 3.49
N GLY A 19 -12.83 24.75 3.83
CA GLY A 19 -13.03 23.58 2.98
C GLY A 19 -14.22 23.79 2.06
N ALA A 20 -13.95 24.10 0.79
CA ALA A 20 -14.94 23.85 -0.24
C ALA A 20 -15.24 22.34 -0.27
N LEU A 21 -16.52 21.96 -0.23
CA LEU A 21 -16.92 20.57 -0.41
C LEU A 21 -16.54 20.13 -1.82
N ILE A 22 -15.92 18.95 -1.96
CA ILE A 22 -15.64 18.38 -3.27
C ILE A 22 -16.95 17.81 -3.84
N GLU A 23 -17.47 18.44 -4.90
CA GLU A 23 -18.72 18.05 -5.56
C GLU A 23 -18.54 17.00 -6.68
N HIS A 24 -17.31 16.53 -6.91
CA HIS A 24 -17.05 15.51 -7.93
C HIS A 24 -17.61 14.14 -7.52
N HIS A 25 -18.44 13.56 -8.39
CA HIS A 25 -18.96 12.21 -8.20
C HIS A 25 -17.82 11.19 -8.31
N ALA A 26 -17.82 10.19 -7.42
CA ALA A 26 -16.88 9.08 -7.43
C ALA A 26 -17.66 7.75 -7.39
N ALA A 27 -17.14 6.74 -8.08
CA ALA A 27 -17.81 5.44 -8.14
C ALA A 27 -17.84 4.77 -6.75
N SER A 28 -18.90 4.03 -6.47
CA SER A 28 -18.96 3.08 -5.35
C SER A 28 -19.64 1.83 -5.88
N SER A 29 -18.88 0.76 -6.06
CA SER A 29 -19.37 -0.47 -6.70
C SER A 29 -20.45 -1.14 -5.85
N THR A 30 -21.47 -1.67 -6.51
CA THR A 30 -22.55 -2.47 -5.90
C THR A 30 -22.43 -3.97 -6.21
N ASP A 31 -21.36 -4.38 -6.88
CA ASP A 31 -21.12 -5.77 -7.27
C ASP A 31 -20.92 -6.65 -6.04
N GLN A 32 -21.46 -7.87 -6.08
CA GLN A 32 -21.32 -8.81 -4.97
C GLN A 32 -19.88 -9.29 -4.81
N PRO A 33 -19.42 -9.59 -3.56
CA PRO A 33 -18.11 -10.17 -3.34
C PRO A 33 -17.97 -11.53 -4.01
N VAL A 34 -16.78 -11.84 -4.53
CA VAL A 34 -16.46 -13.10 -5.19
C VAL A 34 -15.31 -13.82 -4.48
N ASP A 35 -15.09 -15.09 -4.80
CA ASP A 35 -13.91 -15.81 -4.33
C ASP A 35 -12.62 -15.18 -4.86
N VAL A 36 -11.56 -15.20 -4.05
CA VAL A 36 -10.26 -14.62 -4.42
C VAL A 36 -9.64 -15.45 -5.55
N PRO A 37 -9.41 -14.89 -6.75
CA PRO A 37 -8.94 -15.65 -7.91
C PRO A 37 -7.40 -15.68 -8.01
N TYR A 38 -6.70 -15.12 -7.03
CA TYR A 38 -5.26 -14.88 -7.08
C TYR A 38 -4.45 -16.10 -6.65
N ASN A 39 -3.22 -16.20 -7.17
CA ASN A 39 -2.24 -17.15 -6.64
C ASN A 39 -1.79 -16.68 -5.25
N LEU A 40 -2.28 -17.34 -4.20
CA LEU A 40 -1.99 -16.98 -2.82
C LEU A 40 -0.54 -17.28 -2.42
N ASP A 41 0.14 -18.23 -3.05
CA ASP A 41 1.56 -18.49 -2.78
C ASP A 41 2.42 -17.27 -3.16
N MET A 42 2.13 -16.63 -4.29
CA MET A 42 2.78 -15.37 -4.69
C MET A 42 2.40 -14.21 -3.77
N PHE A 43 1.18 -14.19 -3.24
CA PHE A 43 0.73 -13.16 -2.29
C PHE A 43 1.45 -13.32 -0.94
N SER A 44 1.58 -14.54 -0.42
CA SER A 44 2.37 -14.85 0.78
C SER A 44 3.86 -14.57 0.57
N GLN A 45 4.41 -14.91 -0.61
CA GLN A 45 5.78 -14.55 -0.99
C GLN A 45 5.97 -13.02 -0.98
N ALA A 46 4.99 -12.25 -1.43
CA ALA A 46 5.05 -10.79 -1.31
C ALA A 46 4.91 -10.32 0.14
N ALA A 47 4.11 -10.99 0.98
CA ALA A 47 3.92 -10.64 2.38
C ALA A 47 5.23 -10.73 3.19
N VAL A 48 6.03 -11.79 3.00
CA VAL A 48 7.31 -11.92 3.70
C VAL A 48 8.30 -10.83 3.29
N LEU A 49 8.31 -10.42 2.02
CA LEU A 49 9.17 -9.33 1.53
C LEU A 49 8.69 -7.96 2.02
N ALA A 50 7.37 -7.76 2.13
CA ALA A 50 6.81 -6.57 2.77
C ALA A 50 7.24 -6.47 4.24
N GLN A 51 7.24 -7.59 4.97
CA GLN A 51 7.68 -7.64 6.36
C GLN A 51 9.19 -7.35 6.51
N GLU A 52 10.04 -7.91 5.65
CA GLU A 52 11.50 -7.74 5.75
C GLU A 52 11.94 -6.28 5.67
N THR A 53 11.14 -5.42 5.04
CA THR A 53 11.44 -3.98 4.98
C THR A 53 11.52 -3.32 6.36
N TYR A 54 10.94 -3.92 7.41
CA TYR A 54 11.04 -3.45 8.79
C TYR A 54 12.32 -3.90 9.50
N CYS A 55 13.08 -4.85 8.94
CA CYS A 55 14.26 -5.45 9.56
C CYS A 55 15.52 -4.61 9.30
N GLY A 56 15.81 -3.71 10.24
CA GLY A 56 16.91 -2.74 10.11
C GLY A 56 18.30 -3.36 10.18
N GLU A 57 18.51 -4.38 11.01
CA GLU A 57 19.83 -5.02 11.15
C GLU A 57 20.20 -5.84 9.91
N GLN A 58 19.22 -6.47 9.26
CA GLN A 58 19.37 -7.30 8.06
C GLN A 58 19.34 -6.48 6.76
N ALA A 59 19.19 -5.15 6.85
CA ALA A 59 18.98 -4.30 5.69
C ALA A 59 20.06 -4.45 4.61
N HIS A 60 21.31 -4.74 4.99
CA HIS A 60 22.43 -4.92 4.07
C HIS A 60 22.96 -6.36 4.03
N ASP A 61 22.18 -7.35 4.49
CA ASP A 61 22.53 -8.77 4.43
C ASP A 61 22.33 -9.33 3.02
N TYR A 62 23.07 -8.80 2.04
CA TYR A 62 22.96 -9.19 0.64
C TYR A 62 23.25 -10.70 0.46
N GLY A 63 22.34 -11.39 -0.22
CA GLY A 63 22.31 -12.85 -0.29
C GLY A 63 21.32 -13.50 0.70
N LEU A 64 20.73 -12.75 1.63
CA LEU A 64 19.62 -13.22 2.46
C LEU A 64 18.48 -13.73 1.59
N LYS A 65 18.00 -14.94 1.89
CA LYS A 65 16.94 -15.61 1.14
C LYS A 65 15.66 -15.70 1.98
N LEU A 66 14.54 -15.25 1.42
CA LEU A 66 13.21 -15.25 2.03
C LEU A 66 12.22 -15.91 1.07
N GLY A 67 11.84 -17.16 1.35
CA GLY A 67 11.12 -17.98 0.38
C GLY A 67 11.95 -18.20 -0.89
N ASP A 68 11.42 -17.79 -2.03
CA ASP A 68 12.09 -17.87 -3.35
C ASP A 68 12.93 -16.64 -3.71
N ALA A 69 12.99 -15.64 -2.83
CA ALA A 69 13.58 -14.33 -3.13
C ALA A 69 14.94 -14.13 -2.45
N THR A 70 15.94 -13.64 -3.18
CA THR A 70 17.28 -13.33 -2.68
C THR A 70 17.54 -11.82 -2.71
N LEU A 71 17.93 -11.24 -1.56
CA LEU A 71 18.19 -9.81 -1.40
C LEU A 71 19.43 -9.39 -2.20
N LEU A 72 19.28 -8.37 -3.04
CA LEU A 72 20.33 -7.86 -3.92
C LEU A 72 20.82 -6.47 -3.53
N TRP A 73 19.92 -5.61 -3.06
CA TRP A 73 20.21 -4.22 -2.78
C TRP A 73 19.20 -3.61 -1.83
N THR A 74 19.65 -2.59 -1.09
CA THR A 74 18.82 -1.83 -0.16
C THR A 74 19.24 -0.36 -0.13
N ALA A 75 18.27 0.53 -0.01
CA ALA A 75 18.46 1.94 0.32
C ALA A 75 17.42 2.42 1.33
N GLY A 76 17.66 3.59 1.94
CA GLY A 76 16.79 4.15 2.97
C GLY A 76 16.95 3.45 4.33
N ASP A 77 16.54 4.13 5.39
CA ASP A 77 16.72 3.71 6.79
C ASP A 77 15.43 3.70 7.60
N GLY A 78 14.31 4.18 7.01
CA GLY A 78 13.03 4.34 7.68
C GLY A 78 12.91 5.63 8.50
N ASN A 79 13.91 6.52 8.42
CA ASN A 79 13.90 7.81 9.10
C ASN A 79 13.76 8.96 8.09
N VAL A 80 14.79 9.18 7.25
CA VAL A 80 14.74 10.24 6.22
C VAL A 80 13.99 9.76 4.99
N ARG A 81 14.21 8.49 4.62
CA ARG A 81 13.55 7.82 3.51
C ARG A 81 13.14 6.42 3.95
N GLN A 82 11.99 5.96 3.49
CA GLN A 82 11.55 4.58 3.71
C GLN A 82 12.61 3.62 3.19
N ARG A 83 12.88 2.55 3.94
CA ARG A 83 13.73 1.47 3.46
C ARG A 83 13.09 0.84 2.22
N VAL A 84 13.91 0.55 1.22
CA VAL A 84 13.53 -0.20 0.02
C VAL A 84 14.49 -1.35 -0.14
N ASN A 85 13.96 -2.57 -0.23
CA ASN A 85 14.71 -3.78 -0.46
C ASN A 85 14.40 -4.30 -1.87
N LEU A 86 15.43 -4.65 -2.64
CA LEU A 86 15.30 -5.19 -3.99
C LEU A 86 15.83 -6.62 -4.02
N TYR A 87 15.01 -7.53 -4.54
CA TYR A 87 15.28 -8.96 -4.60
C TYR A 87 15.25 -9.46 -6.05
N GLN A 88 15.92 -10.59 -6.32
CA GLN A 88 15.51 -11.49 -7.41
C GLN A 88 14.68 -12.61 -6.79
N SER A 89 13.53 -12.91 -7.39
CA SER A 89 12.60 -13.95 -6.97
C SER A 89 12.21 -14.80 -8.18
N ASP A 90 12.12 -16.11 -7.98
CA ASP A 90 11.74 -17.03 -9.04
C ASP A 90 10.31 -16.75 -9.54
N SER A 91 9.36 -16.50 -8.63
CA SER A 91 7.97 -16.19 -8.94
C SER A 91 7.70 -14.71 -9.25
N LEU A 92 8.43 -13.77 -8.64
CA LEU A 92 8.14 -12.33 -8.71
C LEU A 92 9.11 -11.54 -9.62
N GLY A 93 10.22 -12.12 -10.06
CA GLY A 93 11.24 -11.42 -10.84
C GLY A 93 12.06 -10.44 -10.00
N ILE A 94 12.35 -9.26 -10.54
CA ILE A 94 12.95 -8.17 -9.76
C ILE A 94 11.89 -7.55 -8.86
N ALA A 95 11.90 -7.93 -7.57
CA ALA A 95 10.89 -7.51 -6.59
C ALA A 95 11.41 -6.34 -5.75
N VAL A 96 10.69 -5.22 -5.76
CA VAL A 96 10.97 -3.99 -5.00
C VAL A 96 9.98 -3.90 -3.84
N ALA A 97 10.44 -4.12 -2.61
CA ALA A 97 9.62 -4.01 -1.41
C ALA A 97 9.91 -2.70 -0.67
N ILE A 98 8.87 -1.94 -0.35
CA ILE A 98 8.98 -0.59 0.24
C ILE A 98 8.41 -0.59 1.65
N GLN A 99 9.19 -0.08 2.59
CA GLN A 99 8.86 0.00 4.00
C GLN A 99 7.65 0.87 4.26
N GLY A 100 6.77 0.40 5.13
CA GLY A 100 5.71 1.19 5.73
C GLY A 100 6.14 1.95 6.99
N THR A 101 5.15 2.31 7.79
CA THR A 101 5.35 2.81 9.14
C THR A 101 4.30 2.16 10.05
N ASN A 102 4.19 2.58 11.31
CA ASN A 102 3.13 2.12 12.22
C ASN A 102 1.93 3.08 12.18
N THR A 103 0.79 2.65 12.73
CA THR A 103 -0.44 3.45 12.72
C THR A 103 -0.34 4.74 13.54
N SER A 104 0.48 4.78 14.59
CA SER A 104 0.68 5.99 15.40
C SER A 104 1.43 7.08 14.61
N SER A 105 2.50 6.73 13.89
CA SER A 105 3.22 7.63 12.99
C SER A 105 2.30 8.12 11.87
N LEU A 106 1.52 7.25 11.21
CA LEU A 106 0.57 7.69 10.18
C LEU A 106 -0.43 8.71 10.71
N ARG A 107 -0.98 8.50 11.91
CA ARG A 107 -1.91 9.47 12.53
C ARG A 107 -1.25 10.80 12.84
N SER A 108 0.01 10.78 13.29
CA SER A 108 0.78 11.98 13.56
C SER A 108 1.12 12.73 12.27
N ASP A 109 1.40 12.04 11.17
CA ASP A 109 1.91 12.66 9.94
C ASP A 109 0.81 13.08 8.96
N LEU A 110 -0.37 12.43 9.00
CA LEU A 110 -1.50 12.71 8.11
C LEU A 110 -2.30 13.96 8.54
N HIS A 111 -1.65 15.12 8.51
CA HIS A 111 -2.25 16.43 8.76
C HIS A 111 -1.79 17.49 7.74
N ASP A 112 -2.55 18.57 7.65
CA ASP A 112 -2.22 19.80 6.93
C ASP A 112 -1.71 19.61 5.49
N ALA A 113 -0.46 19.97 5.23
CA ALA A 113 0.14 19.97 3.91
C ALA A 113 0.36 18.56 3.35
N GLN A 114 0.41 17.53 4.20
CA GLN A 114 0.60 16.14 3.75
C GLN A 114 -0.64 15.60 3.06
N LEU A 115 -1.83 15.99 3.53
CA LEU A 115 -3.13 15.57 2.99
C LEU A 115 -3.55 16.28 1.70
N ARG A 116 -2.80 17.28 1.25
CA ARG A 116 -3.17 18.09 0.09
C ARG A 116 -3.08 17.27 -1.21
N PRO A 117 -4.15 17.21 -2.02
CA PRO A 117 -4.07 16.65 -3.37
C PRO A 117 -3.20 17.56 -4.26
N VAL A 118 -2.11 17.03 -4.81
CA VAL A 118 -1.15 17.76 -5.66
C VAL A 118 -1.06 17.15 -7.05
N ASP A 119 -0.55 17.92 -8.01
CA ASP A 119 -0.23 17.38 -9.34
C ASP A 119 0.90 16.32 -9.26
N PRO A 120 0.87 15.31 -10.14
CA PRO A 120 1.95 14.35 -10.32
C PRO A 120 3.33 15.00 -10.42
N ASP A 121 4.38 14.32 -9.93
CA ASP A 121 5.76 14.78 -10.12
C ASP A 121 6.11 14.91 -11.61
N SER A 122 7.00 15.86 -11.92
CA SER A 122 7.41 16.18 -13.28
C SER A 122 7.98 14.98 -14.05
N ARG A 123 8.61 14.01 -13.37
CA ARG A 123 9.16 12.80 -13.98
C ARG A 123 8.12 11.97 -14.74
N TYR A 124 6.88 11.90 -14.22
CA TYR A 124 5.83 11.04 -14.76
C TYR A 124 4.52 11.75 -15.11
N ARG A 125 4.38 13.04 -14.80
CA ARG A 125 3.17 13.84 -15.08
C ARG A 125 2.65 13.71 -16.50
N ARG A 126 3.54 13.74 -17.50
CA ARG A 126 3.17 13.69 -18.93
C ARG A 126 2.50 12.38 -19.36
N PHE A 127 2.62 11.32 -18.56
CA PHE A 127 2.03 10.01 -18.86
C PHE A 127 0.66 9.81 -18.19
N LEU A 128 0.24 10.74 -17.33
CA LEU A 128 -1.00 10.68 -16.57
C LEU A 128 -2.05 11.64 -17.17
N PRO A 129 -3.35 11.33 -17.03
CA PRO A 129 -4.41 12.22 -17.50
C PRO A 129 -4.35 13.61 -16.85
N GLN A 130 -4.81 14.63 -17.59
CA GLN A 130 -5.00 15.96 -17.02
C GLN A 130 -5.97 15.89 -15.83
N GLY A 131 -5.66 16.60 -14.74
CA GLY A 131 -6.49 16.63 -13.54
C GLY A 131 -6.22 15.49 -12.57
N THR A 132 -5.31 14.55 -12.87
CA THR A 132 -4.82 13.60 -11.87
C THR A 132 -4.26 14.34 -10.66
N LYS A 133 -4.69 13.93 -9.47
CA LYS A 133 -4.14 14.40 -8.19
C LYS A 133 -3.74 13.21 -7.33
N VAL A 134 -2.64 13.35 -6.61
CA VAL A 134 -2.16 12.36 -5.62
C VAL A 134 -1.84 13.05 -4.31
N MET A 135 -1.83 12.31 -3.20
CA MET A 135 -1.55 12.86 -1.88
C MET A 135 -0.09 13.31 -1.79
N ASN A 136 0.13 14.56 -1.38
CA ASN A 136 1.45 15.17 -1.31
C ASN A 136 2.47 14.33 -0.52
N GLY A 137 2.11 13.86 0.67
CA GLY A 137 3.02 13.09 1.52
C GLY A 137 3.48 11.78 0.87
N PHE A 138 2.56 11.04 0.23
CA PHE A 138 2.90 9.79 -0.45
C PHE A 138 3.73 10.04 -1.71
N GLN A 139 3.40 11.07 -2.50
CA GLN A 139 4.24 11.45 -3.64
C GLN A 139 5.64 11.84 -3.20
N LYS A 140 5.78 12.64 -2.14
CA LYS A 140 7.09 13.04 -1.60
C LYS A 140 7.93 11.82 -1.22
N GLY A 141 7.36 10.92 -0.42
CA GLY A 141 8.03 9.67 -0.02
C GLY A 141 8.48 8.84 -1.22
N TYR A 142 7.70 8.82 -2.31
CA TYR A 142 8.12 8.17 -3.55
C TYR A 142 9.23 8.93 -4.29
N THR A 143 9.11 10.25 -4.47
CA THR A 143 10.08 11.04 -5.22
C THR A 143 11.45 11.11 -4.55
N ASP A 144 11.53 10.90 -3.24
CA ASP A 144 12.79 10.82 -2.50
C ASP A 144 13.54 9.50 -2.79
N LEU A 145 12.87 8.49 -3.38
CA LEU A 145 13.40 7.14 -3.66
C LEU A 145 13.45 6.78 -5.15
N VAL A 146 12.63 7.44 -5.99
CA VAL A 146 12.34 6.98 -7.37
C VAL A 146 13.57 6.82 -8.25
N ASP A 147 14.53 7.74 -8.20
CA ASP A 147 15.71 7.69 -9.07
C ASP A 147 16.61 6.50 -8.69
N ASP A 148 16.87 6.29 -7.39
CA ASP A 148 17.63 5.13 -6.89
C ASP A 148 16.95 3.80 -7.25
N ILE A 149 15.62 3.74 -7.11
CA ILE A 149 14.84 2.54 -7.48
C ILE A 149 14.99 2.25 -8.97
N PHE A 150 14.79 3.25 -9.84
CA PHE A 150 14.87 3.05 -11.29
C PHE A 150 16.26 2.60 -11.74
N ASP A 151 17.32 3.16 -11.16
CA ASP A 151 18.69 2.80 -11.50
C ASP A 151 19.01 1.35 -11.09
N HIS A 152 18.64 0.95 -9.87
CA HIS A 152 18.91 -0.40 -9.38
C HIS A 152 18.01 -1.46 -10.02
N VAL A 153 16.75 -1.14 -10.31
CA VAL A 153 15.88 -2.05 -11.08
C VAL A 153 16.48 -2.30 -12.46
N LYS A 154 16.90 -1.27 -13.21
CA LYS A 154 17.55 -1.46 -14.52
C LYS A 154 18.81 -2.30 -14.41
N LYS A 155 19.68 -1.99 -13.44
CA LYS A 155 20.91 -2.74 -13.18
C LYS A 155 20.63 -4.23 -12.95
N PHE A 156 19.76 -4.57 -12.01
CA PHE A 156 19.52 -5.97 -11.66
C PHE A 156 18.67 -6.72 -12.68
N LYS A 157 17.77 -6.05 -13.42
CA LYS A 157 17.12 -6.65 -14.60
C LYS A 157 18.17 -7.13 -15.61
N GLN A 158 19.17 -6.30 -15.90
CA GLN A 158 20.26 -6.64 -16.81
C GLN A 158 21.15 -7.76 -16.25
N GLU A 159 21.61 -7.64 -15.00
CA GLU A 159 22.51 -8.63 -14.37
C GLU A 159 21.86 -10.01 -14.20
N LYS A 160 20.54 -10.06 -13.95
CA LYS A 160 19.79 -11.32 -13.75
C LYS A 160 19.10 -11.82 -15.02
N ASN A 161 19.20 -11.09 -16.12
CA ASN A 161 18.47 -11.34 -17.36
C ASN A 161 16.97 -11.56 -17.11
N GLU A 162 16.36 -10.64 -16.37
CA GLU A 162 14.97 -10.70 -15.90
C GLU A 162 14.17 -9.49 -16.42
N SER A 163 13.00 -9.73 -17.01
CA SER A 163 12.12 -8.68 -17.52
C SER A 163 11.00 -8.34 -16.54
N ARG A 164 10.63 -9.26 -15.65
CA ARG A 164 9.55 -9.08 -14.69
C ARG A 164 9.98 -8.18 -13.54
N VAL A 165 9.15 -7.16 -13.27
CA VAL A 165 9.31 -6.27 -12.11
C VAL A 165 8.07 -6.34 -11.24
N THR A 166 8.24 -6.68 -9.97
CA THR A 166 7.16 -6.69 -8.98
C THR A 166 7.37 -5.59 -7.95
N VAL A 167 6.32 -4.87 -7.58
CA VAL A 167 6.36 -3.86 -6.52
C VAL A 167 5.51 -4.33 -5.34
N ILE A 168 6.05 -4.16 -4.13
CA ILE A 168 5.49 -4.65 -2.90
C ILE A 168 5.52 -3.52 -1.87
N GLY A 169 4.48 -3.42 -1.05
CA GLY A 169 4.51 -2.47 0.06
C GLY A 169 3.40 -2.71 1.07
N HIS A 170 3.70 -2.37 2.32
CA HIS A 170 2.74 -2.37 3.42
C HIS A 170 2.55 -0.94 3.95
N SER A 171 1.35 -0.57 4.40
CA SER A 171 1.10 0.72 5.06
C SER A 171 1.47 1.93 4.18
N LEU A 172 2.26 2.88 4.68
CA LEU A 172 2.89 3.94 3.87
C LEU A 172 3.60 3.39 2.62
N GLY A 173 4.27 2.26 2.74
CA GLY A 173 4.95 1.57 1.64
C GLY A 173 3.98 1.04 0.59
N ALA A 174 2.73 0.71 0.97
CA ALA A 174 1.69 0.36 0.01
C ALA A 174 1.26 1.57 -0.84
N ALA A 175 1.16 2.75 -0.24
CA ALA A 175 0.85 3.99 -0.97
C ALA A 175 1.98 4.39 -1.93
N ILE A 176 3.23 4.37 -1.44
CA ILE A 176 4.42 4.60 -2.28
C ILE A 176 4.51 3.52 -3.37
N GLY A 177 4.25 2.27 -3.01
CA GLY A 177 4.21 1.13 -3.92
C GLY A 177 3.20 1.30 -5.05
N LEU A 178 2.00 1.83 -4.79
CA LEU A 178 1.02 2.09 -5.85
C LEU A 178 1.52 3.11 -6.88
N LEU A 179 2.16 4.19 -6.41
CA LEU A 179 2.78 5.18 -7.29
C LEU A 179 3.93 4.56 -8.09
N ALA A 180 4.79 3.78 -7.44
CA ALA A 180 5.91 3.09 -8.07
C ALA A 180 5.45 2.07 -9.13
N SER A 181 4.42 1.28 -8.83
CA SER A 181 3.80 0.32 -9.75
C SER A 181 3.31 0.98 -11.03
N LEU A 182 2.57 2.08 -10.89
CA LEU A 182 2.07 2.82 -12.03
C LEU A 182 3.21 3.45 -12.82
N ASP A 183 4.19 4.07 -12.15
CA ASP A 183 5.32 4.74 -12.80
C ASP A 183 6.23 3.75 -13.56
N ILE A 184 6.58 2.63 -12.94
CA ILE A 184 7.35 1.55 -13.59
C ILE A 184 6.63 1.06 -14.85
N ASN A 185 5.31 0.84 -14.79
CA ASN A 185 4.53 0.41 -15.94
C ASN A 185 4.49 1.44 -17.09
N LEU A 186 4.70 2.72 -16.79
CA LEU A 186 4.63 3.82 -17.78
C LEU A 186 6.01 4.23 -18.32
N ARG A 187 7.07 4.12 -17.51
CA ARG A 187 8.40 4.67 -17.85
C ARG A 187 9.50 3.64 -18.02
N LEU A 188 9.35 2.44 -17.47
CA LEU A 188 10.38 1.40 -17.55
C LEU A 188 10.10 0.48 -18.74
N GLU A 189 11.15 0.08 -19.45
CA GLU A 189 11.07 -1.00 -20.44
C GLU A 189 10.55 -2.29 -19.78
N ASP A 190 9.75 -3.07 -20.53
CA ASP A 190 8.92 -4.19 -20.07
C ASP A 190 7.75 -3.84 -19.12
N GLY A 191 7.78 -2.65 -18.51
CA GLY A 191 6.76 -2.19 -17.58
C GLY A 191 6.71 -3.02 -16.30
N LEU A 192 5.52 -3.08 -15.70
CA LEU A 192 5.27 -3.81 -14.45
C LEU A 192 4.83 -5.25 -14.74
N PHE A 193 5.31 -6.20 -13.95
CA PHE A 193 4.76 -7.57 -13.90
C PHE A 193 3.58 -7.65 -12.92
N LYS A 194 3.82 -7.38 -11.62
CA LYS A 194 2.80 -7.48 -10.56
C LYS A 194 2.98 -6.39 -9.50
N SER A 195 1.91 -6.10 -8.76
CA SER A 195 1.93 -5.25 -7.57
C SER A 195 1.19 -5.94 -6.44
N TYR A 196 1.77 -5.98 -5.25
CA TYR A 196 1.17 -6.56 -4.04
C TYR A 196 1.20 -5.55 -2.88
N LEU A 197 0.04 -5.01 -2.52
CA LEU A 197 -0.09 -3.90 -1.57
C LEU A 197 -0.94 -4.30 -0.36
N PHE A 198 -0.41 -4.10 0.84
CA PHE A 198 -1.01 -4.54 2.09
C PHE A 198 -1.40 -3.32 2.94
N GLY A 199 -2.64 -3.24 3.41
CA GLY A 199 -3.10 -2.11 4.23
C GLY A 199 -2.99 -0.77 3.49
N LEU A 200 -3.40 -0.75 2.21
CA LEU A 200 -3.23 0.39 1.29
C LEU A 200 -4.06 1.61 1.70
N PRO A 201 -3.46 2.76 2.06
CA PRO A 201 -4.16 4.04 2.17
C PRO A 201 -4.66 4.53 0.80
N ARG A 202 -5.63 5.44 0.77
CA ARG A 202 -6.03 6.09 -0.50
C ARG A 202 -4.90 6.98 -1.03
N VAL A 203 -4.61 6.92 -2.33
CA VAL A 203 -3.42 7.62 -2.87
C VAL A 203 -3.78 8.83 -3.72
N GLY A 204 -4.84 8.76 -4.53
CA GLY A 204 -5.18 9.81 -5.47
C GLY A 204 -6.68 10.00 -5.66
N ASN A 205 -7.02 10.91 -6.56
CA ASN A 205 -8.40 11.25 -6.87
C ASN A 205 -9.07 10.22 -7.83
N PRO A 206 -10.37 10.33 -8.15
CA PRO A 206 -11.03 9.39 -9.06
C PRO A 206 -10.37 9.28 -10.44
N ILE A 207 -9.77 10.36 -10.95
CA ILE A 207 -9.01 10.34 -12.21
C ILE A 207 -7.78 9.43 -12.08
N PHE A 208 -7.04 9.52 -10.96
CA PHE A 208 -5.94 8.62 -10.64
C PHE A 208 -6.41 7.16 -10.53
N ALA A 209 -7.45 6.89 -9.73
CA ALA A 209 -7.97 5.54 -9.50
C ALA A 209 -8.41 4.85 -10.81
N ASN A 210 -9.15 5.56 -11.66
CA ASN A 210 -9.57 5.06 -12.97
C ASN A 210 -8.36 4.77 -13.90
N PHE A 211 -7.30 5.57 -13.78
CA PHE A 211 -6.10 5.38 -14.59
C PHE A 211 -5.25 4.20 -14.10
N VAL A 212 -5.18 3.99 -12.77
CA VAL A 212 -4.59 2.78 -12.17
C VAL A 212 -5.30 1.54 -12.72
N ASP A 213 -6.63 1.49 -12.63
CA ASP A 213 -7.43 0.36 -13.12
C ASP A 213 -7.17 0.08 -14.61
N ARG A 214 -7.09 1.13 -15.42
CA ARG A 214 -6.82 1.03 -16.86
C ARG A 214 -5.42 0.49 -17.18
N LYS A 215 -4.40 0.91 -16.41
CA LYS A 215 -2.99 0.68 -16.77
C LYS A 215 -2.37 -0.52 -16.09
N ILE A 216 -2.79 -0.85 -14.87
CA ILE A 216 -2.23 -1.94 -14.05
C ILE A 216 -3.30 -2.77 -13.32
N GLY A 217 -4.59 -2.62 -13.62
CA GLY A 217 -5.66 -3.33 -12.90
C GLY A 217 -5.56 -4.86 -12.95
N ASP A 218 -5.01 -5.42 -14.03
CA ASP A 218 -4.72 -6.86 -14.21
C ASP A 218 -3.42 -7.33 -13.55
N LYS A 219 -2.63 -6.39 -13.03
CA LYS A 219 -1.34 -6.60 -12.35
C LYS A 219 -1.42 -6.27 -10.85
N LEU A 220 -2.44 -5.53 -10.44
CA LEU A 220 -2.62 -5.01 -9.09
C LEU A 220 -3.36 -6.00 -8.19
N HIS A 221 -2.75 -6.28 -7.04
CA HIS A 221 -3.31 -7.10 -5.98
C HIS A 221 -3.17 -6.31 -4.69
N TRP A 222 -4.26 -6.08 -3.98
CA TRP A 222 -4.20 -5.38 -2.72
C TRP A 222 -5.20 -5.94 -1.71
N VAL A 223 -4.84 -5.86 -0.44
CA VAL A 223 -5.56 -6.52 0.64
C VAL A 223 -5.72 -5.62 1.85
N VAL A 224 -6.88 -5.74 2.49
CA VAL A 224 -7.22 -5.10 3.75
C VAL A 224 -7.51 -6.18 4.79
N ASN A 225 -6.98 -5.99 6.00
CA ASN A 225 -7.18 -6.91 7.11
C ASN A 225 -8.21 -6.36 8.08
N GLY A 226 -9.31 -7.08 8.25
CA GLY A 226 -10.36 -6.78 9.21
C GLY A 226 -10.84 -5.33 9.17
N ARG A 227 -10.73 -4.66 10.32
CA ARG A 227 -11.20 -3.30 10.57
C ARG A 227 -10.04 -2.30 10.54
N ASP A 228 -8.97 -2.60 9.80
CA ASP A 228 -7.83 -1.70 9.62
C ASP A 228 -8.30 -0.29 9.20
N TRP A 229 -7.92 0.70 10.00
CA TRP A 229 -8.22 2.11 9.74
C TRP A 229 -7.46 2.68 8.54
N VAL A 230 -6.27 2.19 8.23
CA VAL A 230 -5.35 2.82 7.26
C VAL A 230 -5.96 2.93 5.86
N PRO A 231 -6.65 1.92 5.31
CA PRO A 231 -7.37 2.04 4.04
C PRO A 231 -8.54 3.01 4.04
N THR A 232 -8.98 3.48 5.21
CA THR A 232 -10.05 4.48 5.31
C THR A 232 -9.54 5.92 5.18
N VAL A 233 -8.22 6.13 5.14
CA VAL A 233 -7.59 7.45 5.02
C VAL A 233 -6.65 7.57 3.81
N PRO A 234 -6.43 8.80 3.31
CA PRO A 234 -7.22 10.00 3.49
C PRO A 234 -8.70 9.79 3.08
N PRO A 235 -9.64 10.56 3.66
CA PRO A 235 -11.07 10.33 3.45
C PRO A 235 -11.52 10.73 2.05
N ARG A 236 -12.58 10.07 1.56
CA ARG A 236 -13.23 10.40 0.28
C ARG A 236 -13.73 11.84 0.20
N ALA A 237 -14.10 12.44 1.34
CA ALA A 237 -14.52 13.84 1.45
C ALA A 237 -13.43 14.84 1.02
N LEU A 238 -12.15 14.45 1.04
CA LEU A 238 -11.04 15.24 0.51
C LEU A 238 -10.74 14.93 -0.97
N GLY A 239 -11.62 14.19 -1.65
CA GLY A 239 -11.51 13.85 -3.08
C GLY A 239 -10.65 12.64 -3.39
N TYR A 240 -10.31 11.83 -2.40
CA TYR A 240 -9.53 10.60 -2.59
C TYR A 240 -10.41 9.39 -2.91
N GLN A 241 -9.87 8.47 -3.72
CA GLN A 241 -10.57 7.30 -4.21
C GLN A 241 -9.59 6.13 -4.35
N HIS A 242 -9.99 4.94 -3.88
CA HIS A 242 -9.25 3.70 -4.14
C HIS A 242 -9.40 3.21 -5.58
N PRO A 243 -8.39 2.50 -6.12
CA PRO A 243 -8.56 1.68 -7.32
C PRO A 243 -9.49 0.48 -7.05
N SER A 244 -9.80 -0.29 -8.08
CA SER A 244 -10.72 -1.41 -7.99
C SER A 244 -10.13 -2.63 -7.28
N ASN A 245 -11.01 -3.53 -6.83
CA ASN A 245 -10.70 -4.93 -6.54
C ASN A 245 -9.74 -5.19 -5.36
N TYR A 246 -10.15 -4.87 -4.13
CA TYR A 246 -9.42 -5.35 -2.94
C TYR A 246 -9.88 -6.72 -2.48
N VAL A 247 -8.93 -7.48 -1.95
CA VAL A 247 -9.24 -8.61 -1.06
C VAL A 247 -9.51 -8.08 0.34
N TRP A 248 -10.55 -8.57 0.99
CA TRP A 248 -10.81 -8.27 2.40
C TRP A 248 -10.76 -9.55 3.21
N ILE A 249 -9.86 -9.59 4.20
CA ILE A 249 -9.76 -10.66 5.19
C ILE A 249 -10.70 -10.27 6.34
N TYR A 250 -11.79 -11.02 6.56
CA TYR A 250 -12.77 -10.68 7.61
C TYR A 250 -13.35 -11.93 8.29
N PRO A 251 -13.18 -12.11 9.63
CA PRO A 251 -12.50 -11.21 10.56
C PRO A 251 -10.98 -11.12 10.31
N ALA A 252 -10.31 -10.13 10.91
CA ALA A 252 -8.87 -9.94 10.78
C ALA A 252 -8.10 -11.24 11.11
N ASN A 253 -6.97 -11.45 10.42
CA ASN A 253 -6.05 -12.58 10.63
C ASN A 253 -6.65 -13.97 10.32
N SER A 254 -7.87 -14.03 9.78
CA SER A 254 -8.52 -15.30 9.44
C SER A 254 -8.19 -15.78 8.03
N THR A 255 -8.65 -16.98 7.70
CA THR A 255 -8.62 -17.53 6.33
C THR A 255 -9.88 -17.21 5.53
N ASN A 256 -10.77 -16.36 6.06
CA ASN A 256 -11.97 -15.93 5.36
C ASN A 256 -11.69 -14.64 4.58
N TRP A 257 -11.43 -14.82 3.29
CA TRP A 257 -11.17 -13.72 2.36
C TRP A 257 -12.10 -13.76 1.15
N LYS A 258 -12.52 -12.57 0.71
CA LYS A 258 -13.29 -12.37 -0.53
C LYS A 258 -12.72 -11.20 -1.29
N LEU A 259 -12.85 -11.23 -2.61
CA LEU A 259 -12.55 -10.11 -3.49
C LEU A 259 -13.80 -9.23 -3.62
N TYR A 260 -13.63 -7.92 -3.49
CA TYR A 260 -14.70 -6.92 -3.60
C TYR A 260 -14.54 -6.16 -4.93
N PRO A 261 -15.35 -6.45 -5.96
CA PRO A 261 -15.14 -5.91 -7.30
C PRO A 261 -15.41 -4.40 -7.38
N GLY A 262 -14.67 -3.73 -8.24
CA GLY A 262 -14.80 -2.30 -8.52
C GLY A 262 -14.25 -1.40 -7.40
N GLN A 263 -14.39 -0.09 -7.57
CA GLN A 263 -13.87 0.90 -6.62
C GLN A 263 -14.84 1.10 -5.45
N GLU A 264 -14.30 1.24 -4.24
CA GLU A 264 -15.05 1.62 -3.02
C GLU A 264 -16.36 0.82 -2.88
N ASN A 265 -16.26 -0.51 -2.96
CA ASN A 265 -17.41 -1.40 -2.96
C ASN A 265 -18.24 -1.25 -1.67
N VAL A 266 -19.55 -1.03 -1.83
CA VAL A 266 -20.47 -0.72 -0.72
C VAL A 266 -20.70 -1.89 0.23
N HIS A 267 -20.41 -3.13 -0.21
CA HIS A 267 -20.60 -4.34 0.59
C HIS A 267 -19.41 -4.70 1.47
N GLY A 268 -18.25 -4.06 1.30
CA GLY A 268 -17.05 -4.39 2.07
C GLY A 268 -16.69 -3.36 3.13
N MET A 269 -15.50 -2.74 3.05
CA MET A 269 -14.97 -1.87 4.12
C MET A 269 -15.93 -0.75 4.53
N LEU A 270 -16.73 -0.23 3.59
CA LEU A 270 -17.71 0.84 3.84
C LEU A 270 -18.77 0.44 4.88
N THR A 271 -19.06 -0.86 5.03
CA THR A 271 -20.02 -1.39 6.01
C THR A 271 -19.53 -1.27 7.46
N VAL A 272 -18.21 -1.17 7.68
CA VAL A 272 -17.56 -1.05 9.01
C VAL A 272 -16.69 0.19 9.12
N ALA A 273 -16.78 1.13 8.18
CA ALA A 273 -15.89 2.30 8.09
C ALA A 273 -15.97 3.29 9.27
N ARG A 274 -16.89 3.07 10.23
CA ARG A 274 -16.99 3.84 11.49
C ARG A 274 -16.58 3.04 12.72
N GLU A 275 -16.25 1.77 12.55
CA GLU A 275 -15.87 0.85 13.62
C GLU A 275 -14.47 0.27 13.37
N PHE A 276 -13.58 1.11 12.81
CA PHE A 276 -12.19 0.78 12.55
C PHE A 276 -11.38 0.67 13.85
N ASN A 277 -10.29 -0.09 13.81
CA ASN A 277 -9.28 -0.14 14.84
C ASN A 277 -7.88 0.12 14.25
N PHE A 278 -6.89 0.28 15.13
CA PHE A 278 -5.49 0.49 14.73
C PHE A 278 -4.65 -0.78 14.81
N ASP A 279 -5.25 -1.87 15.29
CA ASP A 279 -4.57 -3.12 15.62
C ASP A 279 -4.50 -4.05 14.39
N ASP A 280 -5.60 -4.14 13.62
CA ASP A 280 -5.70 -5.06 12.48
C ASP A 280 -4.76 -4.71 11.32
N HIS A 281 -4.16 -3.51 11.35
CA HIS A 281 -3.15 -3.10 10.37
C HIS A 281 -1.94 -4.03 10.38
N GLU A 282 -1.49 -4.43 11.57
CA GLU A 282 -0.43 -5.41 11.76
C GLU A 282 -1.05 -6.77 12.08
N GLY A 283 -0.79 -7.77 11.25
CA GLY A 283 -1.53 -9.02 11.35
C GLY A 283 -1.03 -10.13 10.43
N ILE A 284 -1.88 -11.17 10.31
CA ILE A 284 -1.63 -12.35 9.47
C ILE A 284 -2.33 -12.14 8.13
N TYR A 285 -1.52 -12.04 7.07
CA TYR A 285 -1.95 -11.92 5.69
C TYR A 285 -1.57 -13.19 4.94
N PHE A 286 -2.56 -14.01 4.58
CA PHE A 286 -2.34 -15.27 3.86
C PHE A 286 -1.23 -16.11 4.51
N HIS A 287 -1.40 -16.43 5.80
CA HIS A 287 -0.47 -17.22 6.62
C HIS A 287 0.86 -16.57 6.98
N THR A 288 1.11 -15.32 6.59
CA THR A 288 2.37 -14.61 6.85
C THR A 288 2.13 -13.34 7.66
N GLN A 289 2.91 -13.13 8.73
CA GLN A 289 2.79 -11.91 9.53
C GLN A 289 3.39 -10.70 8.81
N ILE A 290 2.68 -9.58 8.85
CA ILE A 290 3.17 -8.26 8.45
C ILE A 290 2.87 -7.26 9.56
N GLY A 291 3.87 -6.50 9.99
CA GLY A 291 3.76 -5.44 10.99
C GLY A 291 5.12 -5.00 11.52
N ALA A 292 5.28 -3.70 11.77
CA ALA A 292 6.52 -3.12 12.28
C ALA A 292 6.87 -3.63 13.69
N SER A 293 5.85 -4.02 14.47
CA SER A 293 5.96 -4.51 15.84
C SER A 293 5.56 -5.98 16.01
N LEU A 294 5.26 -6.69 14.91
CA LEU A 294 4.69 -8.03 14.94
C LEU A 294 5.63 -9.10 14.36
N GLY A 295 6.22 -8.85 13.18
CA GLY A 295 7.01 -9.87 12.48
C GLY A 295 8.38 -10.12 13.09
N LYS A 296 9.02 -11.21 12.64
CA LYS A 296 10.41 -11.54 13.00
C LYS A 296 11.39 -10.88 12.03
N CYS A 297 12.66 -10.81 12.43
CA CYS A 297 13.78 -10.41 11.60
C CYS A 297 14.90 -11.47 11.68
N PRO A 298 15.30 -12.12 10.56
CA PRO A 298 14.65 -12.05 9.24
C PRO A 298 13.17 -12.47 9.29
N ALA A 299 12.39 -11.97 8.33
CA ALA A 299 10.97 -12.27 8.19
C ALA A 299 10.74 -13.77 7.90
N VAL A 300 9.59 -14.29 8.34
CA VAL A 300 9.23 -15.70 8.18
C VAL A 300 8.04 -15.82 7.24
N LEU A 301 8.19 -16.59 6.17
CA LEU A 301 7.13 -16.92 5.22
C LEU A 301 6.23 -18.02 5.81
N GLY A 302 4.91 -17.78 5.85
CA GLY A 302 3.95 -18.77 6.31
C GLY A 302 4.01 -19.06 7.82
N GLY A 303 3.31 -20.12 8.24
CA GLY A 303 3.35 -20.63 9.61
C GLY A 303 2.28 -20.09 10.55
N TYR A 304 1.36 -19.25 10.05
CA TYR A 304 0.27 -18.64 10.81
C TYR A 304 -1.11 -18.90 10.21
#